data_AF-A0A0Q1ATZ4-F1
#
_entry.id   AF-A0A0Q1ATZ4-F1
#
_cell.length_a   1.000
_cell.length_b   1.000
_cell.length_c   1.000
_cell.angle_alpha   90.00
_cell.angle_beta   90.00
_cell.angle_gamma   90.00
#
_symmetry.space_group_name_H-M   'P 1'
#
loop_
_entity.id
_entity.type
_entity.pdbx_description
1 polymer ?
#
loop_
_entity_poly.entity_id
_entity_poly.type
_entity_poly.pdbx_seq_one_letter_code
_entity_poly.pdbx_strand_id
1 'polypeptide(L)'
;MISWIIYAIIVYLVFFVLRFLWRAYTHPANILGRQAANMNWYWKGRIAGAGGFMDACYERDGMEAIVSYAAGKVFLLKPAHSTPFKDFIELERWLAQEKNISAVGVKQVITSKHLKAAFEVLDEAETIFRAENFKIIRDVIEKIIVDNSDSLELISKANRNWTPHEYVYAQIVNVAGDMLKSGQYHIYRGVLNPMGPGNDLLKIFNMSFNEMVRMRLVDKDYAKEQKAILKAEMDIVG
;
A
#
# COMPACT_ATOMS: atom_id res chain seq x y z
N MET A 1 -48.43 32.20 56.02
CA MET A 1 -47.25 32.91 55.48
C MET A 1 -45.97 32.07 55.53
N ILE A 2 -45.64 31.42 56.65
CA ILE A 2 -44.39 30.64 56.84
C ILE A 2 -44.21 29.46 55.84
N SER A 3 -45.29 28.75 55.49
CA SER A 3 -45.22 27.57 54.60
C SER A 3 -44.71 27.88 53.17
N TRP A 4 -45.03 29.05 52.62
CA TRP A 4 -44.57 29.46 51.28
C TRP A 4 -43.07 29.78 51.24
N ILE A 5 -42.54 30.31 52.35
CA ILE A 5 -41.11 30.61 52.49
C ILE A 5 -40.30 29.31 52.54
N ILE A 6 -40.77 28.31 53.29
CA ILE A 6 -40.13 26.99 53.36
C ILE A 6 -40.10 26.32 51.97
N TYR A 7 -41.20 26.38 51.23
CA TYR A 7 -41.27 25.83 49.87
C TYR A 7 -40.26 26.51 48.93
N ALA A 8 -40.17 27.84 48.95
CA ALA A 8 -39.22 28.58 48.14
C ALA A 8 -37.75 28.22 48.44
N ILE A 9 -37.40 28.01 49.72
CA ILE A 9 -36.07 27.59 50.13
C ILE A 9 -35.74 26.19 49.60
N ILE A 10 -36.67 25.24 49.69
CA ILE A 10 -36.46 23.87 49.19
C ILE A 10 -36.24 23.87 47.68
N VAL A 11 -37.08 24.59 46.92
CA VAL A 11 -36.95 24.69 45.46
C VAL A 11 -35.60 25.30 45.06
N TYR A 12 -35.16 26.34 45.77
CA TYR A 12 -33.85 26.95 45.54
C TYR A 12 -32.69 25.98 45.82
N LEU A 13 -32.76 25.22 46.92
CA LEU A 13 -31.77 24.21 47.27
C LEU A 13 -31.68 23.11 46.21
N VAL A 14 -32.83 22.58 45.76
CA VAL A 14 -32.90 21.56 44.70
C VAL A 14 -32.29 22.09 43.41
N PHE A 15 -32.64 23.31 43.00
CA PHE A 15 -32.07 23.94 41.80
C PHE A 15 -30.55 24.12 41.92
N PHE A 16 -30.05 24.54 43.08
CA PHE A 16 -28.62 24.72 43.31
C PHE A 16 -27.85 23.39 43.21
N VAL A 17 -28.39 22.32 43.82
CA VAL A 17 -27.82 20.97 43.71
C VAL A 17 -27.83 20.48 42.27
N LEU A 18 -28.93 20.63 41.54
CA LEU A 18 -29.02 20.25 40.12
C LEU A 18 -28.02 21.01 39.26
N ARG A 19 -27.82 22.31 39.49
CA ARG A 19 -26.82 23.13 38.79
C ARG A 19 -25.40 22.66 39.07
N PHE A 20 -25.10 22.28 40.30
CA PHE A 20 -23.78 21.78 40.68
C PHE A 20 -23.50 20.42 40.04
N LEU A 21 -24.48 19.51 40.09
CA LEU A 21 -24.43 18.21 39.42
C LEU A 21 -24.26 18.35 37.90
N TRP A 22 -24.97 19.30 37.28
CA TRP A 22 -24.83 19.60 35.85
C TRP A 22 -23.40 20.03 35.51
N ARG A 23 -22.82 20.97 36.27
CA ARG A 23 -21.43 21.41 36.06
C ARG A 23 -20.42 20.28 36.20
N ALA A 24 -20.60 19.40 37.18
CA ALA A 24 -19.74 18.22 37.34
C ALA A 24 -19.89 17.23 36.17
N TYR A 25 -21.13 17.03 35.69
CA TYR A 25 -21.43 16.13 34.58
C TYR A 25 -20.92 16.64 33.23
N THR A 26 -21.00 17.95 32.98
CA THR A 26 -20.57 18.60 31.73
C THR A 26 -19.07 18.90 31.68
N HIS A 27 -18.30 18.46 32.68
CA HIS A 27 -16.86 18.70 32.68
C HIS A 27 -16.19 18.01 31.47
N PRO A 28 -15.28 18.69 30.73
CA PRO A 28 -14.65 18.14 29.53
C PRO A 28 -14.02 16.76 29.73
N ALA A 29 -13.34 16.54 30.86
CA ALA A 29 -12.73 15.24 31.17
C ALA A 29 -13.74 14.08 31.24
N ASN A 30 -14.97 14.33 31.72
CA ASN A 30 -16.03 13.32 31.78
C ASN A 30 -16.66 13.06 30.41
N ILE A 31 -16.67 14.05 29.53
CA ILE A 31 -17.10 13.89 28.13
C ILE A 31 -16.05 13.07 27.38
N LEU A 32 -14.78 13.41 27.53
CA LEU A 32 -13.65 12.69 26.93
C LEU A 32 -13.54 11.26 27.45
N GLY A 33 -13.81 11.00 28.74
CA GLY A 33 -13.83 9.65 29.29
C GLY A 33 -14.93 8.76 28.69
N ARG A 34 -16.10 9.33 28.38
CA ARG A 34 -17.18 8.62 27.66
C ARG A 34 -16.80 8.36 26.20
N GLN A 35 -16.18 9.35 25.57
CA GLN A 35 -15.69 9.21 24.21
C GLN A 35 -14.61 8.12 24.11
N ALA A 36 -13.67 8.07 25.06
CA ALA A 36 -12.67 7.02 25.17
C ALA A 36 -13.32 5.64 25.19
N ALA A 37 -14.30 5.43 26.08
CA ALA A 37 -15.02 4.17 26.20
C ALA A 37 -15.73 3.78 24.89
N ASN A 38 -16.38 4.74 24.20
CA ASN A 38 -17.02 4.49 22.91
C ASN A 38 -16.04 4.17 21.78
N MET A 39 -14.75 4.48 21.94
CA MET A 39 -13.68 4.25 20.96
C MET A 39 -12.75 3.09 21.36
N ASN A 40 -13.22 2.22 22.26
CA ASN A 40 -12.50 1.04 22.77
C ASN A 40 -11.20 1.36 23.53
N TRP A 41 -11.07 2.58 24.06
CA TRP A 41 -10.01 2.91 25.00
C TRP A 41 -10.45 2.49 26.41
N TYR A 42 -9.77 1.50 26.98
CA TYR A 42 -10.10 0.98 28.30
C TYR A 42 -9.39 1.75 29.40
N TRP A 43 -10.08 1.90 30.53
CA TRP A 43 -9.52 2.59 31.68
C TRP A 43 -8.38 1.77 32.29
N LYS A 44 -7.20 2.39 32.45
CA LYS A 44 -6.01 1.77 33.04
C LYS A 44 -5.78 2.22 34.48
N GLY A 45 -6.10 3.47 34.79
CA GLY A 45 -5.79 4.02 36.11
C GLY A 45 -5.90 5.53 36.18
N ARG A 46 -5.29 6.10 37.22
CA ARG A 46 -5.09 7.54 37.38
C ARG A 46 -3.60 7.83 37.53
N ILE A 47 -3.15 8.92 36.93
CA ILE A 47 -1.77 9.39 37.00
C ILE A 47 -1.78 10.81 37.55
N ALA A 48 -0.79 11.17 38.37
CA ALA A 48 -0.64 12.52 38.87
C ALA A 48 -0.38 13.48 37.70
N GLY A 49 -1.34 14.37 37.44
CA GLY A 49 -1.29 15.37 36.40
C GLY A 49 -0.63 16.68 36.86
N ALA A 50 -0.51 17.62 35.93
CA ALA A 50 -0.03 18.96 36.26
C ALA A 50 -1.01 19.69 37.19
N GLY A 51 -0.49 20.34 38.23
CA GLY A 51 -1.30 21.15 39.16
C GLY A 51 -2.00 20.37 40.27
N GLY A 52 -1.60 19.12 40.54
CA GLY A 52 -2.12 18.32 41.67
C GLY A 52 -3.45 17.63 41.40
N PHE A 53 -3.97 17.71 40.17
CA PHE A 53 -5.15 16.97 39.73
C PHE A 53 -4.77 15.55 39.28
N MET A 54 -5.67 14.59 39.51
CA MET A 54 -5.51 13.22 39.05
C MET A 54 -6.10 13.07 37.66
N ASP A 55 -5.26 12.78 36.68
CA ASP A 55 -5.66 12.61 35.30
C ASP A 55 -6.02 11.16 35.01
N ALA A 56 -7.01 10.93 34.14
CA ALA A 56 -7.47 9.59 33.81
C ALA A 56 -6.62 8.99 32.69
N CYS A 57 -6.07 7.80 32.92
CA CYS A 57 -5.25 7.08 31.95
C CYS A 57 -6.07 5.97 31.30
N TYR A 58 -5.98 5.91 29.97
CA TYR A 58 -6.64 4.94 29.11
C TYR A 58 -5.61 4.23 28.24
N GLU A 59 -5.89 2.98 27.89
CA GLU A 59 -5.02 2.16 27.07
C GLU A 59 -5.82 1.49 25.95
N ARG A 60 -5.16 1.28 24.81
CA ARG A 60 -5.70 0.53 23.67
C ARG A 60 -4.56 0.00 22.81
N ASP A 61 -4.53 -1.29 22.53
CA ASP A 61 -3.52 -1.93 21.67
C ASP A 61 -2.07 -1.59 22.06
N GLY A 62 -1.77 -1.50 23.35
CA GLY A 62 -0.45 -1.13 23.88
C GLY A 62 -0.11 0.36 23.82
N MET A 63 -1.02 1.20 23.32
CA MET A 63 -0.92 2.66 23.37
C MET A 63 -1.56 3.20 24.64
N GLU A 64 -1.00 4.27 25.19
CA GLU A 64 -1.48 4.91 26.42
C GLU A 64 -1.82 6.37 26.17
N ALA A 65 -3.03 6.78 26.55
CA ALA A 65 -3.52 8.14 26.45
C ALA A 65 -4.01 8.65 27.81
N ILE A 66 -3.68 9.90 28.15
CA ILE A 66 -4.14 10.58 29.36
C ILE A 66 -5.18 11.64 28.98
N VAL A 67 -6.28 11.69 29.73
CA VAL A 67 -7.22 12.82 29.72
C VAL A 67 -6.87 13.74 30.88
N SER A 68 -6.36 14.93 30.56
CA SER A 68 -6.05 15.93 31.58
C SER A 68 -7.33 16.54 32.15
N TYR A 69 -7.49 16.47 33.47
CA TYR A 69 -8.61 17.09 34.16
C TYR A 69 -8.49 18.62 34.12
N ALA A 70 -7.29 19.16 34.34
CA ALA A 70 -7.07 20.61 34.37
C ALA A 70 -7.17 21.24 32.96
N ALA A 71 -6.58 20.61 31.94
CA ALA A 71 -6.56 21.16 30.59
C ALA A 71 -7.79 20.76 29.75
N GLY A 72 -8.49 19.68 30.10
CA GLY A 72 -9.61 19.15 29.33
C GLY A 72 -9.20 18.66 27.94
N LYS A 73 -7.98 18.10 27.82
CA LYS A 73 -7.37 17.62 26.56
C LYS A 73 -6.81 16.21 26.70
N VAL A 74 -6.57 15.56 25.57
CA VAL A 74 -6.00 14.21 25.49
C VAL A 74 -4.52 14.29 25.16
N PHE A 75 -3.69 13.53 25.86
CA PHE A 75 -2.24 13.44 25.66
C PHE A 75 -1.87 12.00 25.36
N LEU A 76 -1.03 11.75 24.37
CA LEU A 76 -0.55 10.40 24.06
C LEU A 76 0.81 10.18 24.76
N LEU A 77 0.85 9.24 25.70
CA LEU A 77 2.06 8.84 26.42
C LEU A 77 2.87 7.80 25.64
N LYS A 78 2.17 6.86 25.01
CA LYS A 78 2.78 5.75 24.27
C LYS A 78 2.06 5.57 22.94
N PRO A 79 2.72 5.80 21.79
CA PRO A 79 4.03 6.47 21.66
C PRO A 79 4.00 7.91 22.22
N ALA A 80 5.11 8.39 22.77
CA ALA A 80 5.16 9.71 23.39
C ALA A 80 4.96 10.82 22.35
N HIS A 81 3.94 11.64 22.55
CA HIS A 81 3.64 12.77 21.68
C HIS A 81 3.48 14.05 22.49
N SER A 82 4.18 15.11 22.09
CA SER A 82 4.28 16.36 22.86
C SER A 82 3.06 17.26 22.70
N THR A 83 2.34 17.18 21.58
CA THR A 83 1.18 18.04 21.34
C THR A 83 -0.11 17.41 21.87
N PRO A 84 -0.91 18.17 22.65
CA PRO A 84 -2.19 17.69 23.14
C PRO A 84 -3.24 17.67 22.02
N PHE A 85 -4.05 16.63 22.01
CA PHE A 85 -5.22 16.49 21.16
C PHE A 85 -6.45 17.09 21.84
N LYS A 86 -7.36 17.65 21.04
CA LYS A 86 -8.64 18.17 21.49
C LYS A 86 -9.51 17.04 22.06
N ASP A 87 -9.51 15.90 21.39
CA ASP A 87 -10.35 14.76 21.72
C ASP A 87 -9.77 13.44 21.17
N PHE A 88 -10.42 12.31 21.50
CA PHE A 88 -9.99 11.01 21.00
C PHE A 88 -10.18 10.86 19.47
N ILE A 89 -11.09 11.61 18.84
CA ILE A 89 -11.27 11.54 17.38
C ILE A 89 -10.06 12.13 16.67
N GLU A 90 -9.54 13.27 17.15
CA GLU A 90 -8.32 13.88 16.62
C GLU A 90 -7.12 12.96 16.80
N LEU A 91 -6.99 12.33 17.98
CA LEU A 91 -5.97 11.32 18.24
C LEU A 91 -6.05 10.15 17.24
N GLU A 92 -7.24 9.59 17.01
CA GLU A 92 -7.43 8.48 16.07
C GLU A 92 -7.11 8.88 14.62
N ARG A 93 -7.50 10.10 14.21
CA ARG A 93 -7.17 10.61 12.87
C ARG A 93 -5.66 10.72 12.68
N TRP A 94 -4.96 11.21 13.69
CA TRP A 94 -3.51 11.29 13.67
C TRP A 94 -2.85 9.89 13.61
N LEU A 95 -3.29 8.94 14.44
CA LEU A 95 -2.81 7.56 14.41
C LEU A 95 -3.04 6.89 13.05
N ALA A 96 -4.20 7.13 12.42
CA ALA A 96 -4.50 6.62 11.07
C ALA A 96 -3.58 7.25 10.01
N GLN A 97 -3.30 8.54 10.11
CA GLN A 97 -2.42 9.25 9.20
C GLN A 97 -0.97 8.77 9.31
N GLU A 98 -0.46 8.55 10.52
CA GLU A 98 0.92 8.10 10.74
C GLU A 98 1.16 6.67 10.24
N LYS A 99 0.17 5.77 10.44
CA LYS A 99 0.18 4.42 9.84
C LYS A 99 0.21 4.46 8.32
N ASN A 100 -0.57 5.35 7.71
CA ASN A 100 -0.60 5.52 6.26
C ASN A 100 0.73 6.08 5.72
N ILE A 101 1.32 7.09 6.36
CA ILE A 101 2.61 7.67 5.94
C ILE A 101 3.72 6.62 6.02
N SER A 102 3.76 5.83 7.09
CA SER A 102 4.74 4.76 7.27
C SER A 102 4.60 3.67 6.21
N ALA A 103 3.36 3.27 5.87
CA ALA A 103 3.10 2.27 4.84
C ALA A 103 3.45 2.78 3.43
N VAL A 104 3.12 4.04 3.11
CA VAL A 104 3.43 4.66 1.82
C VAL A 104 4.94 4.82 1.64
N GLY A 105 5.67 5.27 2.66
CA GLY A 105 7.13 5.40 2.60
C GLY A 105 7.84 4.06 2.37
N VAL A 106 7.41 3.01 3.07
CA VAL A 106 7.95 1.65 2.88
C VAL A 106 7.60 1.11 1.49
N LYS A 107 6.36 1.28 1.03
CA LYS A 107 5.92 0.86 -0.32
C LYS A 107 6.73 1.57 -1.41
N GLN A 108 6.92 2.88 -1.30
CA GLN A 108 7.67 3.67 -2.28
C GLN A 108 9.14 3.24 -2.38
N VAL A 109 9.81 2.97 -1.25
CA VAL A 109 11.20 2.47 -1.24
C VAL A 109 11.29 1.08 -1.87
N ILE A 110 10.37 0.17 -1.54
CA ILE A 110 10.34 -1.19 -2.11
C ILE A 110 10.06 -1.14 -3.62
N THR A 111 9.06 -0.36 -4.05
CA THR A 111 8.75 -0.12 -5.48
C THR A 111 9.98 0.42 -6.23
N SER A 112 10.71 1.38 -5.67
CA SER A 112 11.92 1.92 -6.29
C SER A 112 13.03 0.87 -6.48
N LYS A 113 13.16 -0.07 -5.54
CA LYS A 113 14.14 -1.16 -5.60
C LYS A 113 13.77 -2.20 -6.65
N HIS A 114 12.51 -2.60 -6.72
CA HIS A 114 12.03 -3.56 -7.72
C HIS A 114 12.08 -2.99 -9.14
N LEU A 115 11.71 -1.72 -9.32
CA LEU A 115 11.85 -1.02 -10.59
C LEU A 115 13.30 -1.01 -11.06
N LYS A 116 14.22 -0.57 -10.20
CA LYS A 116 15.64 -0.53 -10.53
C LYS A 116 16.16 -1.91 -10.94
N ALA A 117 15.82 -2.95 -10.17
CA ALA A 117 16.22 -4.31 -10.50
C ALA A 117 15.64 -4.79 -11.85
N ALA A 118 14.40 -4.42 -12.19
CA ALA A 118 13.81 -4.80 -13.47
C ALA A 118 14.52 -4.11 -14.66
N PHE A 119 14.88 -2.83 -14.53
CA PHE A 119 15.67 -2.12 -15.55
C PHE A 119 17.08 -2.70 -15.70
N GLU A 120 17.74 -3.05 -14.58
CA GLU A 120 19.06 -3.70 -14.62
C GLU A 120 19.01 -5.03 -15.40
N VAL A 121 17.93 -5.81 -15.24
CA VAL A 121 17.75 -7.06 -16.02
C VAL A 121 17.49 -6.76 -17.50
N LEU A 122 16.77 -5.69 -17.83
CA LEU A 122 16.60 -5.27 -19.23
C LEU A 122 17.93 -4.87 -19.89
N ASP A 123 18.80 -4.18 -19.16
CA ASP A 123 20.15 -3.83 -19.62
C ASP A 123 21.00 -5.10 -19.85
N GLU A 124 20.90 -6.08 -18.95
CA GLU A 124 21.55 -7.38 -19.11
C GLU A 124 21.02 -8.12 -20.36
N ALA A 125 19.70 -8.16 -20.53
CA ALA A 125 19.04 -8.83 -21.64
C ALA A 125 19.45 -8.23 -22.99
N GLU A 126 19.53 -6.91 -23.10
CA GLU A 126 20.03 -6.22 -24.30
C GLU A 126 21.46 -6.68 -24.66
N THR A 127 22.31 -6.79 -23.64
CA THR A 127 23.70 -7.25 -23.80
C THR A 127 23.77 -8.72 -24.24
N ILE A 128 22.86 -9.56 -23.75
CA ILE A 128 22.80 -11.00 -24.07
C ILE A 128 22.30 -11.22 -25.50
N PHE A 129 21.20 -10.57 -25.89
CA PHE A 129 20.58 -10.82 -27.19
C PHE A 129 21.39 -10.23 -28.35
N ARG A 130 22.13 -9.14 -28.10
CA ARG A 130 22.94 -8.42 -29.11
C ARG A 130 22.17 -8.19 -30.41
N ALA A 131 20.88 -7.89 -30.28
CA ALA A 131 19.98 -7.70 -31.39
C ALA A 131 19.78 -6.20 -31.58
N GLU A 132 20.07 -5.71 -32.79
CA GLU A 132 20.00 -4.28 -33.14
C GLU A 132 18.58 -3.73 -32.90
N ASN A 133 17.57 -4.60 -33.06
CA ASN A 133 16.17 -4.26 -32.88
C ASN A 133 15.61 -4.55 -31.47
N PHE A 134 16.44 -4.91 -30.48
CA PHE A 134 15.96 -5.17 -29.10
C PHE A 134 15.27 -3.94 -28.49
N LYS A 135 15.69 -2.74 -28.89
CA LYS A 135 15.12 -1.46 -28.43
C LYS A 135 13.59 -1.40 -28.59
N ILE A 136 13.04 -1.97 -29.67
CA ILE A 136 11.59 -1.95 -29.92
C ILE A 136 10.83 -2.72 -28.82
N ILE A 137 11.36 -3.86 -28.39
CA ILE A 137 10.79 -4.64 -27.28
C ILE A 137 11.04 -3.91 -25.96
N ARG A 138 12.25 -3.39 -25.76
CA ARG A 138 12.64 -2.65 -24.56
C ARG A 138 11.68 -1.51 -24.28
N ASP A 139 11.43 -0.63 -25.24
CA ASP A 139 10.55 0.54 -25.09
C ASP A 139 9.14 0.15 -24.60
N VAL A 140 8.59 -0.96 -25.10
CA VAL A 140 7.27 -1.46 -24.66
C VAL A 140 7.33 -2.00 -23.24
N ILE A 141 8.37 -2.76 -22.88
CA ILE A 141 8.50 -3.34 -21.54
C ILE A 141 8.79 -2.28 -20.50
N GLU A 142 9.64 -1.30 -20.80
CA GLU A 142 9.90 -0.17 -19.90
C GLU A 142 8.61 0.56 -19.56
N LYS A 143 7.75 0.79 -20.55
CA LYS A 143 6.42 1.36 -20.32
C LYS A 143 5.56 0.46 -19.42
N ILE A 144 5.51 -0.84 -19.68
CA ILE A 144 4.76 -1.80 -18.84
C ILE A 144 5.27 -1.78 -17.39
N ILE A 145 6.58 -1.73 -17.18
CA ILE A 145 7.22 -1.69 -15.85
C ILE A 145 6.86 -0.40 -15.12
N VAL A 146 6.93 0.74 -15.79
CA VAL A 146 6.60 2.06 -15.21
C VAL A 146 5.11 2.13 -14.87
N ASP A 147 4.24 1.77 -15.82
CA ASP A 147 2.78 1.82 -15.66
C ASP A 147 2.30 0.89 -14.52
N ASN A 148 3.00 -0.21 -14.27
CA ASN A 148 2.69 -1.17 -13.22
C ASN A 148 3.56 -1.03 -11.95
N SER A 149 4.34 0.05 -11.82
CA SER A 149 5.30 0.26 -10.74
C SER A 149 4.73 0.02 -9.33
N ASP A 150 3.54 0.55 -9.05
CA ASP A 150 2.86 0.41 -7.76
C ASP A 150 2.32 -0.99 -7.46
N SER A 151 2.25 -1.83 -8.49
CA SER A 151 1.69 -3.19 -8.47
C SER A 151 2.72 -4.27 -8.78
N LEU A 152 3.98 -3.93 -9.09
CA LEU A 152 5.03 -4.90 -9.39
C LEU A 152 5.21 -5.94 -8.27
N GLU A 153 5.12 -5.52 -7.01
CA GLU A 153 5.19 -6.43 -5.87
C GLU A 153 3.97 -7.37 -5.80
N LEU A 154 2.78 -6.86 -6.13
CA LEU A 154 1.55 -7.67 -6.18
C LEU A 154 1.56 -8.65 -7.35
N ILE A 155 2.05 -8.22 -8.51
CA ILE A 155 2.20 -9.05 -9.71
C ILE A 155 3.25 -10.14 -9.49
N SER A 156 4.37 -9.81 -8.83
CA SER A 156 5.37 -10.78 -8.39
C SER A 156 4.75 -11.82 -7.45
N LYS A 157 4.03 -11.37 -6.41
CA LYS A 157 3.37 -12.27 -5.44
C LYS A 157 2.30 -13.16 -6.07
N ALA A 158 1.51 -12.62 -6.99
CA ALA A 158 0.49 -13.38 -7.72
C ALA A 158 1.11 -14.48 -8.61
N ASN A 159 2.30 -14.23 -9.15
CA ASN A 159 3.03 -15.16 -10.01
C ASN A 159 4.10 -15.93 -9.22
N ARG A 160 3.71 -16.72 -8.21
CA ARG A 160 4.62 -17.59 -7.44
C ARG A 160 5.85 -16.87 -6.84
N ASN A 161 5.75 -15.59 -6.51
CA ASN A 161 6.85 -14.74 -6.06
C ASN A 161 7.99 -14.62 -7.08
N TRP A 162 7.66 -14.41 -8.36
CA TRP A 162 8.67 -14.17 -9.40
C TRP A 162 9.60 -13.02 -9.03
N THR A 163 10.89 -13.26 -9.17
CA THR A 163 11.93 -12.24 -9.07
C THR A 163 11.80 -11.23 -10.23
N PRO A 164 12.36 -10.01 -10.09
CA PRO A 164 12.41 -9.05 -11.19
C PRO A 164 13.00 -9.66 -12.47
N HIS A 165 13.99 -10.54 -12.34
CA HIS A 165 14.61 -11.22 -13.47
C HIS A 165 13.62 -12.13 -14.21
N GLU A 166 12.91 -12.98 -13.49
CA GLU A 166 11.91 -13.89 -14.06
C GLU A 166 10.75 -13.13 -14.71
N TYR A 167 10.29 -12.05 -14.07
CA TYR A 167 9.24 -11.19 -14.59
C TYR A 167 9.65 -10.53 -15.92
N VAL A 168 10.85 -9.94 -15.99
CA VAL A 168 11.33 -9.27 -17.21
C VAL A 168 11.43 -10.25 -18.37
N TYR A 169 12.00 -11.45 -18.18
CA TYR A 169 12.08 -12.44 -19.25
C TYR A 169 10.70 -12.93 -19.73
N ALA A 170 9.73 -13.06 -18.82
CA ALA A 170 8.36 -13.36 -19.21
C ALA A 170 7.73 -12.23 -20.04
N GLN A 171 7.98 -10.96 -19.68
CA GLN A 171 7.52 -9.83 -20.48
C GLN A 171 8.20 -9.78 -21.87
N ILE A 172 9.49 -10.11 -21.95
CA ILE A 172 10.20 -10.18 -23.25
C ILE A 172 9.57 -11.24 -24.15
N VAL A 173 9.27 -12.42 -23.60
CA VAL A 173 8.57 -13.47 -24.36
C VAL A 173 7.19 -13.00 -24.84
N ASN A 174 6.39 -12.41 -23.96
CA ASN A 174 5.05 -11.96 -24.30
C ASN A 174 5.07 -10.88 -25.39
N VAL A 175 5.85 -9.82 -25.18
CA VAL A 175 5.93 -8.69 -26.12
C VAL A 175 6.50 -9.13 -27.46
N ALA A 176 7.57 -9.92 -27.48
CA ALA A 176 8.15 -10.43 -28.74
C ALA A 176 7.16 -11.36 -29.47
N GLY A 177 6.45 -12.21 -28.73
CA GLY A 177 5.41 -13.07 -29.26
C GLY A 177 4.25 -12.29 -29.88
N ASP A 178 3.71 -11.30 -29.17
CA ASP A 178 2.61 -10.45 -29.66
C ASP A 178 3.03 -9.65 -30.89
N MET A 179 4.25 -9.11 -30.91
CA MET A 179 4.81 -8.44 -32.08
C MET A 179 4.88 -9.38 -33.28
N LEU A 180 5.41 -10.60 -33.10
CA LEU A 180 5.46 -11.60 -34.18
C LEU A 180 4.06 -12.03 -34.65
N LYS A 181 3.05 -12.03 -33.79
CA LYS A 181 1.67 -12.37 -34.17
C LYS A 181 0.89 -11.22 -34.79
N SER A 182 1.42 -10.00 -34.77
CA SER A 182 0.69 -8.80 -35.25
C SER A 182 0.55 -8.72 -36.78
N GLY A 183 1.36 -9.47 -37.53
CA GLY A 183 1.45 -9.34 -38.99
C GLY A 183 2.29 -8.15 -39.47
N GLN A 184 2.56 -7.15 -38.62
CA GLN A 184 3.29 -5.93 -38.98
C GLN A 184 4.72 -6.18 -39.50
N TYR A 185 5.33 -7.29 -39.08
CA TYR A 185 6.72 -7.63 -39.40
C TYR A 185 6.86 -8.69 -40.52
N HIS A 186 5.77 -8.95 -41.25
CA HIS A 186 5.70 -9.95 -42.32
C HIS A 186 5.71 -9.25 -43.70
N ILE A 187 6.29 -9.90 -44.71
CA ILE A 187 6.11 -9.50 -46.13
C ILE A 187 4.94 -10.27 -46.74
N TYR A 188 4.80 -11.54 -46.36
CA TYR A 188 3.69 -12.42 -46.70
C TYR A 188 3.35 -13.26 -45.47
N ARG A 189 2.15 -13.85 -45.45
CA ARG A 189 1.74 -14.80 -44.43
C ARG A 189 2.82 -15.84 -44.09
N GLY A 190 3.21 -15.92 -42.82
CA GLY A 190 4.26 -16.81 -42.32
C GLY A 190 5.70 -16.41 -42.68
N VAL A 191 5.90 -15.36 -43.49
CA VAL A 191 7.22 -14.93 -43.99
C VAL A 191 7.59 -13.56 -43.42
N LEU A 192 8.51 -13.57 -42.46
CA LEU A 192 9.07 -12.36 -41.87
C LEU A 192 9.86 -11.52 -42.89
N ASN A 193 9.81 -10.20 -42.73
CA ASN A 193 10.61 -9.29 -43.53
C ASN A 193 12.10 -9.44 -43.20
N PRO A 194 12.95 -9.90 -44.15
CA PRO A 194 14.38 -10.08 -43.89
C PRO A 194 15.13 -8.74 -43.72
N MET A 195 14.55 -7.63 -44.17
CA MET A 195 15.07 -6.27 -43.95
C MET A 195 14.40 -5.58 -42.75
N GLY A 196 13.43 -6.24 -42.10
CA GLY A 196 12.73 -5.73 -40.93
C GLY A 196 13.18 -6.40 -39.63
N PRO A 197 12.65 -5.95 -38.48
CA PRO A 197 13.07 -6.47 -37.17
C PRO A 197 12.54 -7.89 -36.88
N GLY A 198 11.69 -8.46 -37.74
CA GLY A 198 11.00 -9.73 -37.49
C GLY A 198 11.93 -10.88 -37.13
N ASN A 199 13.06 -11.03 -37.82
CA ASN A 199 14.02 -12.11 -37.54
C ASN A 199 14.70 -11.93 -36.18
N ASP A 200 15.01 -10.69 -35.79
CA ASP A 200 15.56 -10.38 -34.47
C ASP A 200 14.53 -10.65 -33.38
N LEU A 201 13.26 -10.28 -33.59
CA LEU A 201 12.17 -10.57 -32.65
C LEU A 201 12.02 -12.07 -32.43
N LEU A 202 12.06 -12.88 -33.50
CA LEU A 202 11.99 -14.33 -33.41
C LEU A 202 13.21 -14.92 -32.67
N LYS A 203 14.40 -14.37 -32.91
CA LYS A 203 15.62 -14.76 -32.19
C LYS A 203 15.50 -14.44 -30.70
N ILE A 204 15.08 -13.22 -30.35
CA ILE A 204 14.88 -12.77 -28.97
C ILE A 204 13.85 -13.67 -28.28
N PHE A 205 12.68 -13.88 -28.88
CA PHE A 205 11.65 -14.78 -28.35
C PHE A 205 12.20 -16.17 -28.02
N ASN A 206 12.95 -16.76 -28.96
CA ASN A 206 13.52 -18.10 -28.77
C ASN A 206 14.56 -18.15 -27.66
N MET A 207 15.43 -17.14 -27.59
CA MET A 207 16.47 -17.02 -26.56
C MET A 207 15.85 -16.79 -25.18
N SER A 208 14.86 -15.90 -25.06
CA SER A 208 14.15 -15.65 -23.81
C SER A 208 13.45 -16.89 -23.28
N PHE A 209 12.78 -17.66 -24.15
CA PHE A 209 12.20 -18.95 -23.73
C PHE A 209 13.25 -19.96 -23.24
N ASN A 210 14.42 -20.02 -23.90
CA ASN A 210 15.51 -20.89 -23.44
C ASN A 210 16.01 -20.47 -22.06
N GLU A 211 16.06 -19.16 -21.81
CA GLU A 211 16.45 -18.62 -20.52
C GLU A 211 15.39 -18.91 -19.44
N MET A 212 14.10 -18.80 -19.76
CA MET A 212 13.02 -19.23 -18.86
C MET A 212 13.07 -20.73 -18.52
N VAL A 213 13.45 -21.59 -19.48
CA VAL A 213 13.71 -23.00 -19.21
C VAL A 213 14.92 -23.18 -18.29
N ARG A 214 16.01 -22.42 -18.51
CA ARG A 214 17.22 -22.45 -17.67
C ARG A 214 16.91 -22.07 -16.22
N MET A 215 16.05 -21.07 -16.04
CA MET A 215 15.55 -20.63 -14.73
C MET A 215 14.51 -21.58 -14.11
N ARG A 216 14.09 -22.63 -14.82
CA ARG A 216 13.02 -23.56 -14.40
C ARG A 216 11.66 -22.89 -14.19
N LEU A 217 11.41 -21.77 -14.86
CA LEU A 217 10.11 -21.11 -14.88
C LEU A 217 9.08 -21.89 -15.72
N VAL A 218 9.58 -22.51 -16.78
CA VAL A 218 8.82 -23.37 -17.68
C VAL A 218 9.61 -24.62 -17.96
N ASP A 219 8.91 -25.74 -18.20
CA ASP A 219 9.57 -26.95 -18.64
C ASP A 219 9.89 -26.89 -20.14
N LYS A 220 10.78 -27.80 -20.56
CA LYS A 220 11.29 -27.84 -21.93
C LYS A 220 10.21 -28.20 -22.95
N ASP A 221 9.24 -29.02 -22.57
CA ASP A 221 8.18 -29.48 -23.46
C ASP A 221 7.17 -28.36 -23.68
N TYR A 222 6.80 -27.63 -22.63
CA TYR A 222 6.00 -26.42 -22.71
C TYR A 222 6.68 -25.35 -23.57
N ALA A 223 7.97 -25.08 -23.37
CA ALA A 223 8.69 -24.12 -24.22
C ALA A 223 8.71 -24.53 -25.70
N LYS A 224 8.81 -25.83 -25.99
CA LYS A 224 8.74 -26.37 -27.36
C LYS A 224 7.33 -26.21 -27.94
N GLU A 225 6.30 -26.48 -27.15
CA GLU A 225 4.90 -26.31 -27.52
C GLU A 225 4.59 -24.85 -27.85
N GLN A 226 4.97 -23.91 -26.98
CA GLN A 226 4.74 -22.48 -27.21
C GLN A 226 5.45 -21.95 -28.47
N LYS A 227 6.66 -22.44 -28.76
CA LYS A 227 7.36 -22.13 -30.02
C LYS A 227 6.64 -22.68 -31.25
N ALA A 228 6.05 -23.86 -31.14
CA ALA A 228 5.26 -24.46 -32.22
C ALA A 228 3.94 -23.70 -32.44
N ILE A 229 3.25 -23.31 -31.36
CA ILE A 229 2.04 -22.48 -31.41
C ILE A 229 2.34 -21.15 -32.09
N LEU A 230 3.39 -20.44 -31.66
CA LEU A 230 3.77 -19.17 -32.27
C LEU A 230 4.01 -19.33 -33.77
N LYS A 231 4.72 -20.39 -34.18
CA LYS A 231 4.98 -20.65 -35.60
C LYS A 231 3.69 -20.87 -36.39
N ALA A 232 2.77 -21.68 -35.86
CA ALA A 232 1.48 -21.91 -36.49
C ALA A 232 0.65 -20.61 -36.61
N GLU A 233 0.70 -19.74 -35.61
CA GLU A 233 0.02 -18.44 -35.66
C GLU A 233 0.66 -17.49 -36.67
N MET A 234 2.00 -17.45 -36.75
CA MET A 234 2.69 -16.70 -37.79
C MET A 234 2.32 -17.19 -39.19
N ASP A 235 2.16 -18.49 -39.39
CA ASP A 235 1.72 -19.09 -40.67
C ASP A 235 0.27 -18.72 -41.04
N ILE A 236 -0.51 -18.17 -40.10
CA ILE A 236 -1.88 -17.67 -40.33
C ILE A 236 -1.89 -16.17 -40.57
N VAL A 237 -0.95 -15.42 -39.97
CA VAL A 237 -0.95 -13.96 -39.94
C VAL A 237 0.00 -13.36 -41.00
N GLY A 238 -0.53 -12.39 -41.75
CA GLY A 238 0.06 -11.78 -42.95
C GLY A 238 -0.79 -12.05 -44.20
#